data_AF-A0A3D3B4P9-F1
#
_entry.id   AF-A0A3D3B4P9-F1
#
_cell.length_a   1.000
_cell.length_b   1.000
_cell.length_c   1.000
_cell.angle_alpha   90.00
_cell.angle_beta   90.00
_cell.angle_gamma   90.00
#
_symmetry.space_group_name_H-M   'P 1'
#
loop_
_entity.id
_entity.type
_entity.pdbx_description
1 polymer ?
#
loop_
_entity_poly.entity_id
_entity_poly.type
_entity_poly.pdbx_seq_one_letter_code
_entity_poly.pdbx_strand_id
1 'polypeptide(L)' 'IVAKLVETVHDPRTNRYSASKGIQGLRKAQAAYYARRFGVKLDPATQVVATLGSKEGFANV' A
#
# COMPACT_ATOMS: atom_id res chain seq x y z
N ILE A 1 -15.10 -0.20 2.58
CA ILE A 1 -14.12 -0.47 1.50
C ILE A 1 -14.73 -0.26 0.11
N VAL A 2 -15.82 -0.97 -0.24
CA VAL A 2 -16.47 -0.86 -1.57
C VAL A 2 -16.79 0.59 -1.96
N ALA A 3 -17.42 1.37 -1.08
CA ALA A 3 -17.73 2.78 -1.37
C ALA A 3 -16.49 3.62 -1.73
N LYS A 4 -15.37 3.43 -1.02
CA LYS A 4 -14.12 4.15 -1.32
C LYS A 4 -13.49 3.67 -2.62
N LEU A 5 -13.61 2.39 -2.94
CA LEU A 5 -13.17 1.85 -4.22
C LEU A 5 -13.97 2.50 -5.36
N VAL A 6 -15.31 2.52 -5.25
CA VAL A 6 -16.19 3.16 -6.23
C VAL A 6 -15.85 4.65 -6.41
N GLU A 7 -15.70 5.39 -5.32
CA GLU A 7 -15.26 6.80 -5.37
C GLU A 7 -13.92 6.96 -6.11
N THR A 8 -12.95 6.09 -5.82
CA THR A 8 -11.60 6.18 -6.39
C THR A 8 -11.61 5.88 -7.89
N VAL A 9 -12.32 4.84 -8.34
CA VAL A 9 -12.35 4.46 -9.78
C VAL A 9 -12.97 5.53 -10.68
N HIS A 10 -13.78 6.44 -10.12
CA HIS A 10 -14.33 7.57 -10.85
C HIS A 10 -13.32 8.73 -11.05
N ASP A 11 -12.20 8.76 -10.33
CA ASP A 11 -11.15 9.76 -10.53
C ASP A 11 -10.16 9.29 -11.63
N PRO A 12 -10.17 9.88 -12.84
CA PRO A 12 -9.32 9.46 -13.95
C PRO A 12 -7.83 9.57 -13.63
N ARG A 13 -7.43 10.37 -12.63
CA ARG A 13 -6.03 10.50 -12.22
C ARG A 13 -5.50 9.22 -11.57
N THR A 14 -6.40 8.38 -11.03
CA THR A 14 -6.07 7.15 -10.29
C THR A 14 -6.01 5.90 -11.16
N ASN A 15 -6.44 5.97 -12.42
CA ASN A 15 -6.49 4.84 -13.34
C ASN A 15 -5.14 4.52 -14.01
N ARG A 16 -4.08 5.26 -13.66
CA ARG A 16 -2.72 5.02 -14.14
C ARG A 16 -2.05 3.92 -13.32
N TYR A 17 -1.01 3.31 -13.86
CA TYR A 17 -0.18 2.38 -13.10
C TYR A 17 0.38 3.04 -11.84
N SER A 18 0.34 2.32 -10.72
CA SER A 18 1.04 2.73 -9.51
C SER A 18 2.54 2.52 -9.65
N ALA A 19 3.33 3.15 -8.77
CA ALA A 19 4.73 2.76 -8.60
C ALA A 19 4.84 1.26 -8.26
N SER A 20 5.90 0.59 -8.72
CA SER A 20 6.11 -0.85 -8.51
C SER A 20 6.02 -1.26 -7.04
N LYS A 21 6.57 -0.43 -6.14
CA LYS A 21 6.51 -0.64 -4.70
C LYS A 21 5.16 -0.34 -4.03
N GLY A 22 4.17 0.14 -4.79
CA GLY A 22 2.88 0.61 -4.30
C GLY A 22 2.82 2.13 -4.05
N ILE A 23 1.59 2.65 -4.02
CA ILE A 23 1.31 4.08 -3.83
C ILE A 23 1.84 4.59 -2.48
N GLN A 24 2.35 5.82 -2.46
CA GLN A 24 3.01 6.40 -1.28
C GLN A 24 2.08 6.46 -0.05
N GLY A 25 0.80 6.81 -0.26
CA GLY A 25 -0.19 6.87 0.83
C GLY A 25 -0.38 5.53 1.53
N LEU A 26 -0.46 4.44 0.77
CA LEU A 26 -0.60 3.08 1.30
C LEU A 26 0.63 2.67 2.11
N ARG A 27 1.85 2.90 1.57
CA ARG A 27 3.09 2.58 2.28
C ARG A 27 3.23 3.33 3.60
N LYS A 28 2.90 4.63 3.62
CA LYS A 28 2.87 5.43 4.87
C LYS A 28 1.84 4.90 5.86
N ALA A 29 0.65 4.52 5.39
CA ALA A 29 -0.40 3.97 6.24
C ALA A 29 0.02 2.65 6.90
N GLN A 30 0.72 1.77 6.16
CA GLN A 30 1.27 0.52 6.70
C GLN A 30 2.39 0.76 7.74
N ALA A 31 3.35 1.64 7.45
CA ALA A 31 4.39 2.01 8.43
C ALA A 31 3.78 2.57 9.72
N ALA A 32 2.76 3.44 9.60
CA ALA A 32 2.06 4.00 10.75
C ALA A 32 1.25 2.93 11.51
N TYR A 33 0.68 1.95 10.82
CA TYR A 33 0.00 0.81 11.45
C TYR A 33 0.97 -0.02 12.30
N TYR A 34 2.15 -0.33 11.77
CA TYR A 34 3.18 -1.06 12.52
C TYR A 34 3.63 -0.30 13.77
N ALA A 35 3.83 1.01 13.65
CA ALA A 35 4.21 1.84 14.79
C ALA A 35 3.14 1.84 15.89
N ARG A 36 1.86 2.04 15.53
CA ARG A 36 0.77 2.07 16.52
C ARG A 36 0.49 0.72 17.18
N ARG A 37 0.54 -0.37 16.40
CA ARG A 37 0.12 -1.69 16.88
C ARG A 37 1.25 -2.43 17.59
N PHE A 38 2.48 -2.24 17.15
CA PHE A 38 3.62 -3.05 17.58
C PHE A 38 4.80 -2.23 18.11
N GLY A 39 4.72 -0.90 18.08
CA GLY A 39 5.85 -0.03 18.45
C GLY A 39 7.01 -0.08 17.44
N VAL A 40 6.82 -0.69 16.27
CA VAL A 40 7.87 -0.88 15.26
C VAL A 40 7.87 0.30 14.28
N LYS A 41 8.98 1.04 14.24
CA LYS A 41 9.20 2.12 13.27
C LYS A 41 9.72 1.54 11.96
N LEU A 42 8.99 1.77 10.87
CA LEU A 42 9.38 1.40 9.51
C LEU A 42 9.57 2.64 8.63
N ASP A 43 10.58 2.65 7.78
CA ASP A 43 10.71 3.62 6.70
C ASP A 43 9.82 3.20 5.52
N PRO A 44 8.75 3.95 5.19
CA PRO A 44 7.85 3.60 4.09
C PRO A 44 8.52 3.65 2.72
N ALA A 45 9.69 4.30 2.55
CA ALA A 45 10.40 4.39 1.29
C ALA A 45 11.21 3.14 0.95
N THR A 46 11.70 2.43 1.96
CA THR A 46 12.70 1.35 1.85
C THR A 46 12.29 0.03 2.50
N GLN A 47 11.37 0.04 3.47
CA GLN A 47 10.99 -1.14 4.27
C GLN A 47 9.52 -1.57 4.09
N VAL A 48 8.81 -0.99 3.12
CA VAL A 48 7.40 -1.32 2.84
C VAL A 48 7.17 -1.42 1.34
N VAL A 49 6.62 -2.56 0.92
CA VAL A 49 6.17 -2.84 -0.45
C VAL A 49 4.72 -3.34 -0.42
N ALA A 50 3.89 -2.88 -1.35
CA ALA A 50 2.55 -3.43 -1.55
C ALA A 50 2.60 -4.58 -2.55
N THR A 51 1.93 -5.69 -2.23
CA THR A 51 1.85 -6.89 -3.09
C THR A 51 0.41 -7.11 -3.55
N LEU A 52 0.22 -8.02 -4.51
CA LEU A 52 -1.11 -8.51 -4.90
C LEU A 52 -1.59 -9.62 -3.94
N GLY A 53 -1.53 -9.33 -2.64
CA GLY A 53 -1.79 -10.29 -1.58
C GLY A 53 -0.55 -11.11 -1.17
N SER A 54 -0.69 -11.89 -0.10
CA SER A 54 0.44 -12.58 0.53
C SER A 54 1.01 -13.74 -0.28
N LYS A 55 0.19 -14.42 -1.09
CA LYS A 55 0.64 -15.54 -1.93
C LYS A 55 1.61 -15.08 -3.02
N GLU A 56 1.23 -14.02 -3.73
CA GLU A 56 2.06 -13.41 -4.76
C GLU A 56 3.32 -12.82 -4.13
N GLY A 57 3.18 -12.10 -3.01
CA GLY A 57 4.31 -11.57 -2.26
C GLY A 57 5.31 -12.64 -1.79
N PHE A 58 4.84 -13.81 -1.37
CA PHE A 58 5.74 -14.90 -0.96
C PHE A 58 6.47 -15.54 -2.15
N ALA A 59 5.85 -15.57 -3.32
CA ALA A 59 6.42 -16.22 -4.50
C ALA A 59 7.45 -15.35 -5.24
N ASN A 60 7.30 -14.02 -5.19
CA ASN A 60 7.99 -13.08 -6.08
C ASN A 60 8.89 -12.05 -5.37
N VAL A 61 8.87 -11.99 -4.04
CA VAL A 61 9.67 -11.04 -3.23
C VAL A 61 10.85 -11.75 -2.58
#